data_AF-A0AAE3PGH9-F1
#
_entry.id   AF-A0AAE3PGH9-F1
#
_cell.length_a   1.000
_cell.length_b   1.000
_cell.length_c   1.000
_cell.angle_alpha   90.00
_cell.angle_beta   90.00
_cell.angle_gamma   90.00
#
_symmetry.space_group_name_H-M   'P 1'
#
loop_
_entity.id
_entity.type
_entity.pdbx_description
1 polymer ?
#
loop_
_entity_poly.entity_id
_entity_poly.type
_entity_poly.pdbx_seq_one_letter_code
_entity_poly.pdbx_strand_id
1 'polypeptide(L)'
;MTIGLLLTLLVSAAGVANADDANHSPLADAGLDQSVKSGSEVYLSSNGSSDPDGRIVDYHWQVVTPSGTTERPYCFNCERAKLFPTEHGRYEVTVTVTDDDGATASDTMYVDVSTSNPPTVSIDGPSQGSEDETFTYEAAVDSTDTPLSRVVWRVDDEVMNESSVEGYSASPSITFSPDDAGRMEVSATVWDAGRQRATDTKSVSVHSTTSGTGVCGLARGYGVDTRQDCDEIFNGADRSVTKEDGTKEFMEVNGEDGLQKSADQGKSNYNSDFSSESNERREDVIESSTDTSDTTDGKQDTSSEADWNGGGYGF
;
A
#
# COMPACT_ATOMS: atom_id res chain seq x y z
N MET A 1 33.77 -65.24 92.73
CA MET A 1 34.27 -64.52 91.55
C MET A 1 33.19 -64.63 90.49
N THR A 2 32.34 -63.61 90.37
CA THR A 2 31.08 -63.66 89.60
C THR A 2 31.29 -63.09 88.20
N ILE A 3 30.77 -63.79 87.19
CA ILE A 3 30.85 -63.39 85.78
C ILE A 3 29.68 -62.45 85.46
N GLY A 4 29.98 -61.21 85.09
CA GLY A 4 28.98 -60.25 84.61
C GLY A 4 28.74 -60.44 83.10
N LEU A 5 27.54 -60.86 82.73
CA LEU A 5 27.12 -60.97 81.34
C LEU A 5 26.75 -59.58 80.79
N LEU A 6 27.51 -59.07 79.82
CA LEU A 6 27.25 -57.76 79.21
C LEU A 6 26.10 -57.85 78.20
N LEU A 7 24.91 -57.42 78.62
CA LEU A 7 23.72 -57.37 77.75
C LEU A 7 23.70 -56.05 76.97
N THR A 8 24.11 -56.09 75.69
CA THR A 8 24.03 -54.92 74.81
C THR A 8 22.58 -54.65 74.39
N LEU A 9 22.00 -53.59 74.94
CA LEU A 9 20.66 -53.13 74.57
C LEU A 9 20.68 -52.45 73.19
N LEU A 10 20.17 -53.14 72.17
CA LEU A 10 19.89 -52.54 70.86
C LEU A 10 18.67 -51.62 70.97
N VAL A 11 18.92 -50.33 71.18
CA VAL A 11 17.89 -49.29 71.02
C VAL A 11 17.67 -49.08 69.53
N SER A 12 16.66 -49.76 68.98
CA SER A 12 16.15 -49.47 67.64
C SER A 12 15.45 -48.11 67.66
N ALA A 13 16.17 -47.05 67.30
CA ALA A 13 15.56 -45.76 67.04
C ALA A 13 14.60 -45.89 65.84
N ALA A 14 13.30 -45.93 66.12
CA ALA A 14 12.30 -45.77 65.08
C ALA A 14 12.42 -44.34 64.54
N GLY A 15 12.86 -44.21 63.29
CA GLY A 15 12.91 -42.92 62.62
C GLY A 15 11.51 -42.36 62.48
N VAL A 16 11.20 -41.31 63.23
CA VAL A 16 10.10 -40.41 62.88
C VAL A 16 10.51 -39.71 61.58
N ALA A 17 9.91 -40.12 60.47
CA ALA A 17 9.85 -39.27 59.30
C ALA A 17 8.99 -38.06 59.68
N ASN A 18 9.58 -36.87 59.70
CA ASN A 18 8.82 -35.65 59.91
C ASN A 18 7.93 -35.46 58.68
N ALA A 19 6.61 -35.41 58.88
CA ALA A 19 5.63 -35.13 57.81
C ALA A 19 5.50 -33.61 57.57
N ASP A 20 6.65 -32.93 57.59
CA ASP A 20 6.84 -31.49 57.79
C ASP A 20 7.92 -30.95 56.82
N ASP A 21 8.16 -31.73 55.74
CA ASP A 21 9.27 -31.64 54.77
C ASP A 21 8.74 -32.16 53.41
N ALA A 22 7.58 -31.63 52.99
CA ALA A 22 6.84 -32.07 51.81
C ALA A 22 6.36 -30.83 51.04
N ASN A 23 7.05 -30.53 49.92
CA ASN A 23 6.87 -29.36 49.06
C ASN A 23 5.39 -28.94 48.88
N HIS A 24 5.07 -27.68 49.16
CA HIS A 24 3.79 -27.10 48.78
C HIS A 24 3.85 -26.50 47.37
N SER A 25 2.91 -26.89 46.51
CA SER A 25 2.83 -26.35 45.15
C SER A 25 2.71 -24.81 45.16
N PRO A 26 3.38 -24.11 44.22
CA PRO A 26 3.44 -22.66 44.19
C PRO A 26 2.06 -22.01 43.96
N LEU A 27 1.95 -20.74 44.30
CA LEU A 27 0.84 -19.89 43.89
C LEU A 27 1.19 -19.20 42.57
N ALA A 28 0.43 -19.49 41.52
CA ALA A 28 0.49 -18.76 40.26
C ALA A 28 -0.34 -17.47 40.32
N ASP A 29 0.14 -16.43 39.65
CA ASP A 29 -0.54 -15.17 39.37
C ASP A 29 -0.19 -14.78 37.91
N ALA A 30 -1.21 -14.63 37.06
CA ALA A 30 -1.08 -14.21 35.67
C ALA A 30 -1.19 -12.68 35.48
N GLY A 31 -1.55 -11.95 36.54
CA GLY A 31 -1.90 -10.54 36.53
C GLY A 31 -3.40 -10.29 36.30
N LEU A 32 -3.79 -9.01 36.33
CA LEU A 32 -5.18 -8.60 36.12
C LEU A 32 -5.59 -8.68 34.64
N ASP A 33 -6.86 -8.99 34.39
CA ASP A 33 -7.51 -8.87 33.06
C ASP A 33 -7.21 -7.52 32.40
N GLN A 34 -6.94 -7.53 31.09
CA GLN A 34 -6.59 -6.36 30.30
C GLN A 34 -7.59 -6.11 29.17
N SER A 35 -7.77 -4.86 28.78
CA SER A 35 -8.60 -4.48 27.63
C SER A 35 -7.83 -3.56 26.70
N VAL A 36 -7.69 -3.94 25.43
CA VAL A 36 -6.81 -3.26 24.45
C VAL A 36 -7.45 -3.13 23.07
N LYS A 37 -6.74 -2.47 22.16
CA LYS A 37 -7.03 -2.43 20.71
C LYS A 37 -6.23 -3.51 19.99
N SER A 38 -6.79 -4.13 18.95
CA SER A 38 -6.05 -4.99 18.02
C SER A 38 -4.76 -4.31 17.55
N GLY A 39 -3.65 -5.04 17.55
CA GLY A 39 -2.31 -4.54 17.20
C GLY A 39 -1.54 -3.85 18.35
N SER A 40 -2.13 -3.71 19.54
CA SER A 40 -1.44 -3.17 20.72
C SER A 40 -0.36 -4.12 21.26
N GLU A 41 0.65 -3.57 21.95
CA GLU A 41 1.58 -4.39 22.74
C GLU A 41 0.99 -4.64 24.14
N VAL A 42 0.76 -5.92 24.46
CA VAL A 42 0.25 -6.38 25.75
C VAL A 42 1.41 -6.92 26.58
N TYR A 43 1.50 -6.48 27.84
CA TYR A 43 2.52 -6.90 28.79
C TYR A 43 1.94 -7.97 29.73
N LEU A 44 2.61 -9.12 29.81
CA LEU A 44 2.25 -10.24 30.68
C LEU A 44 3.31 -10.36 31.78
N SER A 45 2.91 -10.63 33.02
CA SER A 45 3.81 -10.55 34.18
C SER A 45 3.38 -11.44 35.34
N SER A 46 4.20 -12.44 35.65
CA SER A 46 3.97 -13.41 36.73
C SER A 46 4.67 -13.03 38.05
N ASN A 47 5.00 -11.75 38.23
CA ASN A 47 5.66 -11.18 39.41
C ASN A 47 4.81 -11.30 40.70
N GLY A 48 3.51 -11.62 40.61
CA GLY A 48 2.69 -11.93 41.79
C GLY A 48 2.82 -13.38 42.27
N SER A 49 3.34 -14.26 41.42
CA SER A 49 3.52 -15.68 41.75
C SER A 49 4.53 -15.86 42.87
N SER A 50 4.27 -16.82 43.74
CA SER A 50 5.09 -17.06 44.93
C SER A 50 5.10 -18.54 45.31
N ASP A 51 6.06 -18.89 46.14
CA ASP A 51 6.31 -20.24 46.62
C ASP A 51 6.33 -20.20 48.16
N PRO A 52 5.57 -21.05 48.88
CA PRO A 52 5.52 -21.01 50.34
C PRO A 52 6.80 -21.51 51.04
N ASP A 53 7.57 -22.41 50.41
CA ASP A 53 8.71 -23.10 51.02
C ASP A 53 9.95 -23.24 50.10
N GLY A 54 9.80 -23.18 48.79
CA GLY A 54 10.87 -23.19 47.79
C GLY A 54 11.04 -21.85 47.05
N ARG A 55 11.30 -21.93 45.74
CA ARG A 55 11.21 -20.80 44.78
C ARG A 55 10.81 -21.26 43.38
N ILE A 56 10.10 -20.42 42.65
CA ILE A 56 9.80 -20.62 41.23
C ILE A 56 11.10 -20.61 40.38
N VAL A 57 11.23 -21.56 39.45
CA VAL A 57 12.38 -21.72 38.54
C VAL A 57 12.04 -21.71 37.05
N ASP A 58 10.79 -22.04 36.69
CA ASP A 58 10.32 -22.02 35.30
C ASP A 58 8.93 -21.40 35.20
N TYR A 59 8.68 -20.75 34.06
CA TYR A 59 7.42 -20.10 33.71
C TYR A 59 7.02 -20.56 32.31
N HIS A 60 5.73 -20.77 32.06
CA HIS A 60 5.21 -21.14 30.75
C HIS A 60 3.91 -20.40 30.45
N TRP A 61 3.97 -19.44 29.52
CA TRP A 61 2.79 -18.72 29.03
C TRP A 61 2.21 -19.40 27.79
N GLN A 62 0.93 -19.77 27.87
CA GLN A 62 0.12 -20.24 26.74
C GLN A 62 -1.01 -19.24 26.48
N VAL A 63 -1.31 -18.98 25.20
CA VAL A 63 -2.39 -18.08 24.80
C VAL A 63 -3.36 -18.84 23.89
N VAL A 64 -4.66 -18.72 24.15
CA VAL A 64 -5.74 -19.18 23.27
C VAL A 64 -6.45 -17.97 22.68
N THR A 65 -6.52 -17.93 21.35
CA THR A 65 -7.15 -16.84 20.58
C THR A 65 -8.68 -16.91 20.65
N PRO A 66 -9.42 -15.83 20.29
CA PRO A 66 -10.88 -15.87 20.21
C PRO A 66 -11.43 -16.96 19.27
N SER A 67 -10.69 -17.30 18.22
CA SER A 67 -10.97 -18.45 17.31
C SER A 67 -10.68 -19.83 17.91
N GLY A 68 -10.15 -19.92 19.13
CA GLY A 68 -9.79 -21.18 19.79
C GLY A 68 -8.46 -21.79 19.33
N THR A 69 -7.61 -21.03 18.62
CA THR A 69 -6.26 -21.50 18.25
C THR A 69 -5.27 -21.21 19.38
N THR A 70 -4.24 -22.04 19.54
CA THR A 70 -3.16 -21.75 20.49
C THR A 70 -2.03 -20.99 19.80
N GLU A 71 -1.66 -19.84 20.36
CA GLU A 71 -0.46 -19.10 19.99
C GLU A 71 0.52 -19.01 21.18
N ARG A 72 1.71 -18.48 20.92
CA ARG A 72 2.81 -18.45 21.90
C ARG A 72 3.41 -17.04 21.99
N PRO A 73 3.34 -16.36 23.14
CA PRO A 73 3.82 -14.99 23.28
C PRO A 73 5.36 -14.90 23.17
N TYR A 74 5.86 -13.70 22.97
CA TYR A 74 7.28 -13.42 23.02
C TYR A 74 7.78 -13.56 24.48
N CYS A 75 8.92 -14.25 24.68
CA CYS A 75 9.41 -14.65 26.00
C CYS A 75 8.41 -15.53 26.78
N PHE A 76 7.72 -16.46 26.11
CA PHE A 76 6.75 -17.38 26.75
C PHE A 76 7.32 -18.20 27.92
N ASN A 77 8.65 -18.41 27.97
CA ASN A 77 9.32 -19.13 29.05
C ASN A 77 9.97 -18.19 30.10
N CYS A 78 9.41 -17.00 30.28
CA CYS A 78 9.96 -15.93 31.11
C CYS A 78 8.89 -15.42 32.09
N GLU A 79 9.30 -14.96 33.27
CA GLU A 79 8.45 -14.29 34.26
C GLU A 79 7.58 -13.19 33.62
N ARG A 80 8.15 -12.45 32.66
CA ARG A 80 7.47 -11.40 31.90
C ARG A 80 7.54 -11.67 30.41
N ALA A 81 6.37 -11.72 29.77
CA ALA A 81 6.18 -12.02 28.35
C ALA A 81 5.46 -10.86 27.63
N LYS A 82 5.40 -10.92 26.30
CA LYS A 82 4.73 -9.93 25.45
C LYS A 82 3.81 -10.58 24.43
N LEU A 83 2.60 -10.05 24.28
CA LEU A 83 1.59 -10.49 23.33
C LEU A 83 1.21 -9.33 22.40
N PHE A 84 0.90 -9.63 21.14
CA PHE A 84 0.51 -8.66 20.10
C PHE A 84 -0.77 -9.14 19.40
N PRO A 85 -1.94 -9.06 20.05
CA PRO A 85 -3.14 -9.70 19.57
C PRO A 85 -3.72 -8.95 18.35
N THR A 86 -4.14 -9.70 17.32
CA THR A 86 -4.67 -9.14 16.06
C THR A 86 -6.09 -9.60 15.71
N GLU A 87 -6.51 -10.78 16.17
CA GLU A 87 -7.92 -11.15 16.19
C GLU A 87 -8.65 -10.31 17.26
N HIS A 88 -9.94 -10.01 17.05
CA HIS A 88 -10.78 -9.29 18.01
C HIS A 88 -11.63 -10.27 18.83
N GLY A 89 -11.94 -9.91 20.08
CA GLY A 89 -12.60 -10.78 21.05
C GLY A 89 -11.71 -11.07 22.25
N ARG A 90 -12.08 -12.08 23.04
CA ARG A 90 -11.42 -12.42 24.30
C ARG A 90 -10.36 -13.51 24.09
N TYR A 91 -9.14 -13.23 24.49
CA TYR A 91 -8.04 -14.19 24.58
C TYR A 91 -7.98 -14.75 25.99
N GLU A 92 -7.66 -16.04 26.11
CA GLU A 92 -7.38 -16.71 27.37
C GLU A 92 -5.86 -16.87 27.50
N VAL A 93 -5.26 -16.34 28.58
CA VAL A 93 -3.81 -16.28 28.76
C VAL A 93 -3.43 -16.94 30.08
N THR A 94 -2.94 -18.17 29.98
CA THR A 94 -2.54 -18.98 31.13
C THR A 94 -1.04 -18.86 31.35
N VAL A 95 -0.62 -18.60 32.59
CA VAL A 95 0.74 -18.89 33.04
C VAL A 95 0.73 -20.19 33.83
N THR A 96 1.73 -21.05 33.59
CA THR A 96 2.09 -22.16 34.48
C THR A 96 3.45 -21.84 35.09
N VAL A 97 3.59 -22.02 36.41
CA VAL A 97 4.86 -21.86 37.13
C VAL A 97 5.31 -23.18 37.76
N THR A 98 6.61 -23.39 37.84
CA THR A 98 7.23 -24.59 38.44
C THR A 98 8.19 -24.20 39.56
N ASP A 99 8.12 -24.86 40.72
CA ASP A 99 9.05 -24.70 41.85
C ASP A 99 10.37 -25.49 41.68
N ASP A 100 11.35 -25.33 42.59
CA ASP A 100 12.63 -26.04 42.50
C ASP A 100 12.63 -27.52 42.95
N ASP A 101 11.53 -28.02 43.50
CA ASP A 101 11.27 -29.45 43.73
C ASP A 101 10.43 -30.11 42.61
N GLY A 102 9.94 -29.31 41.65
CA GLY A 102 9.27 -29.74 40.43
C GLY A 102 7.74 -29.84 40.49
N ALA A 103 7.06 -29.29 41.49
CA ALA A 103 5.60 -29.15 41.43
C ALA A 103 5.18 -27.85 40.70
N THR A 104 3.91 -27.81 40.28
CA THR A 104 3.42 -26.82 39.31
C THR A 104 2.05 -26.27 39.67
N ALA A 105 1.84 -24.99 39.41
CA ALA A 105 0.51 -24.36 39.47
C ALA A 105 0.27 -23.50 38.22
N SER A 106 -0.99 -23.16 37.96
CA SER A 106 -1.37 -22.30 36.83
C SER A 106 -2.45 -21.31 37.21
N ASP A 107 -2.40 -20.13 36.60
CA ASP A 107 -3.40 -19.08 36.70
C ASP A 107 -3.70 -18.51 35.31
N THR A 108 -4.90 -17.95 35.12
CA THR A 108 -5.39 -17.50 33.81
C THR A 108 -6.01 -16.12 33.90
N MET A 109 -5.42 -15.18 33.17
CA MET A 109 -5.96 -13.85 32.92
C MET A 109 -6.53 -13.76 31.50
N TYR A 110 -7.38 -12.77 31.26
CA TYR A 110 -8.00 -12.55 29.96
C TYR A 110 -7.58 -11.23 29.33
N VAL A 111 -7.46 -11.23 28.00
CA VAL A 111 -7.23 -10.01 27.22
C VAL A 111 -8.42 -9.80 26.29
N ASP A 112 -9.23 -8.79 26.60
CA ASP A 112 -10.40 -8.40 25.81
C ASP A 112 -9.97 -7.38 24.73
N VAL A 113 -9.93 -7.84 23.48
CA VAL A 113 -9.34 -7.11 22.34
C VAL A 113 -10.42 -6.53 21.44
N SER A 114 -10.52 -5.21 21.44
CA SER A 114 -11.44 -4.46 20.59
C SER A 114 -10.85 -4.16 19.21
N THR A 115 -11.70 -4.03 18.19
CA THR A 115 -11.30 -3.49 16.88
C THR A 115 -10.81 -2.05 17.03
N SER A 116 -9.79 -1.68 16.27
CA SER A 116 -9.39 -0.28 16.03
C SER A 116 -9.93 0.15 14.67
N ASN A 117 -10.77 1.18 14.65
CA ASN A 117 -11.30 1.72 13.41
C ASN A 117 -10.24 2.62 12.74
N PRO A 118 -10.09 2.59 11.40
CA PRO A 118 -9.25 3.58 10.75
C PRO A 118 -9.83 5.00 10.94
N PRO A 119 -8.97 6.03 10.99
CA PRO A 119 -9.43 7.43 10.89
C PRO A 119 -10.12 7.67 9.54
N THR A 120 -10.92 8.74 9.45
CA THR A 120 -11.47 9.25 8.19
C THR A 120 -10.71 10.51 7.75
N VAL A 121 -10.60 10.69 6.44
CA VAL A 121 -10.02 11.89 5.81
C VAL A 121 -10.84 12.27 4.57
N SER A 122 -11.00 13.58 4.34
CA SER A 122 -11.62 14.15 3.13
C SER A 122 -10.92 15.46 2.76
N ILE A 123 -10.53 15.63 1.50
CA ILE A 123 -9.75 16.78 1.01
C ILE A 123 -10.65 17.78 0.28
N ASP A 124 -10.65 19.03 0.75
CA ASP A 124 -11.16 20.17 -0.03
C ASP A 124 -10.03 21.04 -0.60
N GLY A 125 -10.37 21.87 -1.60
CA GLY A 125 -9.44 22.65 -2.42
C GLY A 125 -9.82 22.62 -3.91
N PRO A 126 -9.00 23.21 -4.80
CA PRO A 126 -9.25 23.21 -6.24
C PRO A 126 -9.40 21.83 -6.88
N SER A 127 -9.92 21.81 -8.10
CA SER A 127 -9.88 20.64 -9.01
C SER A 127 -9.41 21.02 -10.42
N GLN A 128 -9.31 22.32 -10.70
CA GLN A 128 -8.80 22.91 -11.93
C GLN A 128 -8.14 24.25 -11.57
N GLY A 129 -7.16 24.66 -12.34
CA GLY A 129 -6.49 25.96 -12.23
C GLY A 129 -5.37 26.10 -13.27
N SER A 130 -4.36 26.89 -12.97
CA SER A 130 -3.31 27.30 -13.92
C SER A 130 -1.88 27.03 -13.40
N GLU A 131 -0.89 27.01 -14.30
CA GLU A 131 0.54 27.14 -13.92
C GLU A 131 0.76 28.38 -13.03
N ASP A 132 1.78 28.35 -12.15
CA ASP A 132 2.09 29.37 -11.12
C ASP A 132 0.98 29.62 -10.07
N GLU A 133 -0.26 29.20 -10.29
CA GLU A 133 -1.42 29.52 -9.44
C GLU A 133 -1.32 28.82 -8.09
N THR A 134 -1.29 29.61 -7.00
CA THR A 134 -1.18 29.07 -5.65
C THR A 134 -2.47 28.36 -5.23
N PHE A 135 -2.44 27.03 -5.20
CA PHE A 135 -3.50 26.19 -4.66
C PHE A 135 -3.28 25.95 -3.17
N THR A 136 -4.39 25.92 -2.42
CA THR A 136 -4.42 25.45 -1.02
C THR A 136 -5.39 24.29 -0.93
N TYR A 137 -5.00 23.24 -0.22
CA TYR A 137 -5.83 22.09 0.10
C TYR A 137 -5.91 21.94 1.61
N GLU A 138 -7.12 21.66 2.12
CA GLU A 138 -7.38 21.37 3.53
C GLU A 138 -7.97 19.97 3.65
N ALA A 139 -7.56 19.21 4.67
CA ALA A 139 -8.12 17.89 4.93
C ALA A 139 -8.97 17.92 6.21
N ALA A 140 -10.25 17.61 6.11
CA ALA A 140 -11.07 17.26 7.27
C ALA A 140 -10.66 15.86 7.72
N VAL A 141 -10.19 15.73 8.96
CA VAL A 141 -9.66 14.48 9.54
C VAL A 141 -10.36 14.21 10.87
N ASP A 142 -10.86 12.98 11.06
CA ASP A 142 -11.57 12.55 12.28
C ASP A 142 -11.20 11.10 12.65
N SER A 143 -11.39 10.72 13.91
CA SER A 143 -11.24 9.36 14.43
C SER A 143 -12.25 9.07 15.54
N THR A 144 -12.79 7.85 15.57
CA THR A 144 -13.88 7.46 16.49
C THR A 144 -13.41 6.88 17.83
N ASP A 145 -12.20 6.34 17.90
CA ASP A 145 -11.78 5.46 19.00
C ASP A 145 -10.28 5.48 19.32
N THR A 146 -9.45 6.03 18.42
CA THR A 146 -7.99 5.94 18.48
C THR A 146 -7.38 7.32 18.17
N PRO A 147 -6.58 7.94 19.06
CA PRO A 147 -6.01 9.26 18.80
C PRO A 147 -5.20 9.33 17.51
N LEU A 148 -5.32 10.44 16.79
CA LEU A 148 -4.52 10.75 15.60
C LEU A 148 -3.02 10.80 15.94
N SER A 149 -2.16 10.56 14.94
CA SER A 149 -0.70 10.56 15.10
C SER A 149 0.03 11.44 14.07
N ARG A 150 -0.28 11.30 12.78
CA ARG A 150 0.34 12.11 11.72
C ARG A 150 -0.49 12.18 10.44
N VAL A 151 -0.20 13.17 9.62
CA VAL A 151 -0.66 13.29 8.23
C VAL A 151 0.54 13.41 7.30
N VAL A 152 0.46 12.80 6.12
CA VAL A 152 1.42 12.95 5.03
C VAL A 152 0.67 13.34 3.77
N TRP A 153 1.04 14.48 3.21
CA TRP A 153 0.52 15.00 1.95
C TRP A 153 1.44 14.65 0.79
N ARG A 154 0.85 14.34 -0.38
CA ARG A 154 1.56 14.10 -1.63
C ARG A 154 0.95 14.83 -2.80
N VAL A 155 1.78 15.09 -3.80
CA VAL A 155 1.39 15.46 -5.17
C VAL A 155 2.13 14.47 -6.08
N ASP A 156 1.41 13.72 -6.91
CA ASP A 156 1.98 12.69 -7.82
C ASP A 156 2.98 11.75 -7.12
N ASP A 157 2.53 11.19 -5.99
CA ASP A 157 3.29 10.36 -5.03
C ASP A 157 4.49 11.02 -4.31
N GLU A 158 4.98 12.18 -4.74
CA GLU A 158 6.05 12.93 -4.04
C GLU A 158 5.54 13.54 -2.72
N VAL A 159 6.32 13.41 -1.64
CA VAL A 159 5.94 13.85 -0.30
C VAL A 159 6.21 15.35 -0.12
N MET A 160 5.14 16.14 -0.21
CA MET A 160 5.21 17.60 -0.03
C MET A 160 5.29 18.02 1.45
N ASN A 161 4.69 17.25 2.36
CA ASN A 161 4.67 17.55 3.80
C ASN A 161 4.37 16.29 4.64
N GLU A 162 5.06 16.12 5.77
CA GLU A 162 4.69 15.18 6.86
C GLU A 162 4.64 15.96 8.18
N SER A 163 3.53 15.88 8.90
CA SER A 163 3.34 16.56 10.19
C SER A 163 2.58 15.71 11.19
N SER A 164 2.89 15.89 12.47
CA SER A 164 2.15 15.29 13.58
C SER A 164 0.76 15.93 13.71
N VAL A 165 -0.26 15.10 13.96
CA VAL A 165 -1.60 15.53 14.38
C VAL A 165 -1.98 14.77 15.65
N GLU A 166 -2.71 15.42 16.55
CA GLU A 166 -3.08 14.89 17.86
C GLU A 166 -4.59 15.00 18.11
N GLY A 167 -5.08 14.39 19.18
CA GLY A 167 -6.51 14.37 19.51
C GLY A 167 -7.31 13.41 18.63
N TYR A 168 -8.58 13.73 18.39
CA TYR A 168 -9.51 12.87 17.61
C TYR A 168 -10.02 13.54 16.34
N SER A 169 -9.70 14.80 16.10
CA SER A 169 -9.97 15.48 14.83
C SER A 169 -8.93 16.55 14.55
N ALA A 170 -8.69 16.83 13.26
CA ALA A 170 -7.71 17.80 12.80
C ALA A 170 -8.12 18.43 11.45
N SER A 171 -7.52 19.58 11.15
CA SER A 171 -7.69 20.27 9.86
C SER A 171 -6.32 20.71 9.30
N PRO A 172 -5.42 19.77 8.98
CA PRO A 172 -4.14 20.10 8.35
C PRO A 172 -4.35 20.56 6.90
N SER A 173 -3.39 21.32 6.38
CA SER A 173 -3.41 21.86 5.02
C SER A 173 -2.05 21.85 4.36
N ILE A 174 -2.03 22.02 3.04
CA ILE A 174 -0.85 22.35 2.23
C ILE A 174 -1.17 23.51 1.28
N THR A 175 -0.13 24.22 0.87
CA THR A 175 -0.19 25.26 -0.16
C THR A 175 1.01 25.10 -1.09
N PHE A 176 0.77 25.10 -2.40
CA PHE A 176 1.80 25.02 -3.44
C PHE A 176 1.31 25.67 -4.73
N SER A 177 2.22 26.00 -5.65
CA SER A 177 1.90 26.33 -7.03
C SER A 177 2.43 25.20 -7.93
N PRO A 178 1.70 24.76 -8.98
CA PRO A 178 2.24 23.84 -9.97
C PRO A 178 3.05 24.61 -11.03
N ASP A 179 4.27 24.15 -11.31
CA ASP A 179 5.15 24.78 -12.30
C ASP A 179 4.81 24.37 -13.76
N ASP A 180 4.20 23.18 -13.96
CA ASP A 180 3.86 22.60 -15.27
C ASP A 180 2.34 22.37 -15.42
N ALA A 181 1.81 22.61 -16.63
CA ALA A 181 0.44 22.21 -17.00
C ALA A 181 0.28 20.70 -17.22
N GLY A 182 -0.88 20.15 -16.83
CA GLY A 182 -1.16 18.71 -16.97
C GLY A 182 -2.27 18.21 -16.07
N ARG A 183 -2.17 16.94 -15.67
CA ARG A 183 -2.96 16.33 -14.60
C ARG A 183 -2.03 15.92 -13.47
N MET A 184 -2.43 16.23 -12.24
CA MET A 184 -1.74 15.80 -11.02
C MET A 184 -2.74 15.27 -10.00
N GLU A 185 -2.30 14.43 -9.07
CA GLU A 185 -3.12 13.89 -7.99
C GLU A 185 -2.62 14.35 -6.61
N VAL A 186 -3.44 15.14 -5.92
CA VAL A 186 -3.17 15.59 -4.54
C VAL A 186 -3.77 14.57 -3.59
N SER A 187 -2.97 14.00 -2.69
CA SER A 187 -3.46 13.05 -1.68
C SER A 187 -3.02 13.41 -0.25
N ALA A 188 -3.84 13.02 0.71
CA ALA A 188 -3.58 13.16 2.13
C ALA A 188 -3.79 11.81 2.79
N THR A 189 -2.73 11.24 3.37
CA THR A 189 -2.83 10.01 4.18
C THR A 189 -2.67 10.36 5.65
N VAL A 190 -3.63 9.97 6.48
CA VAL A 190 -3.60 10.12 7.94
C VAL A 190 -3.34 8.77 8.61
N TRP A 191 -2.60 8.78 9.72
CA TRP A 191 -2.42 7.65 10.64
C TRP A 191 -2.90 8.00 12.04
N ASP A 192 -3.41 6.99 12.75
CA ASP A 192 -3.67 7.03 14.19
C ASP A 192 -2.57 6.34 15.02
N ALA A 193 -2.68 6.42 16.34
CA ALA A 193 -1.78 5.77 17.30
C ALA A 193 -1.90 4.22 17.30
N GLY A 194 -3.00 3.68 16.79
CA GLY A 194 -3.21 2.24 16.54
C GLY A 194 -2.53 1.74 15.27
N ARG A 195 -1.88 2.63 14.51
CA ARG A 195 -1.23 2.41 13.22
C ARG A 195 -2.19 2.15 12.05
N GLN A 196 -3.49 2.32 12.26
CA GLN A 196 -4.45 2.35 11.15
C GLN A 196 -4.21 3.61 10.32
N ARG A 197 -4.70 3.60 9.07
CA ARG A 197 -4.62 4.73 8.15
C ARG A 197 -5.82 4.84 7.24
N ALA A 198 -6.05 6.04 6.75
CA ALA A 198 -6.89 6.30 5.58
C ALA A 198 -6.20 7.31 4.66
N THR A 199 -6.56 7.25 3.38
CA THR A 199 -6.10 8.16 2.33
C THR A 199 -7.31 8.68 1.57
N ASP A 200 -7.33 9.97 1.29
CA ASP A 200 -8.20 10.56 0.25
C ASP A 200 -7.32 11.14 -0.86
N THR A 201 -7.87 11.32 -2.06
CA THR A 201 -7.11 11.70 -3.27
C THR A 201 -7.98 12.48 -4.24
N LYS A 202 -7.43 13.57 -4.78
CA LYS A 202 -8.13 14.57 -5.59
C LYS A 202 -7.31 14.86 -6.84
N SER A 203 -7.79 14.40 -7.99
CA SER A 203 -7.17 14.68 -9.28
C SER A 203 -7.47 16.12 -9.72
N VAL A 204 -6.45 16.81 -10.23
CA VAL A 204 -6.48 18.25 -10.57
C VAL A 204 -6.07 18.45 -12.04
N SER A 205 -6.66 19.43 -12.72
CA SER A 205 -6.30 19.80 -14.11
C SER A 205 -5.66 21.19 -14.16
N VAL A 206 -4.36 21.25 -14.47
CA VAL A 206 -3.56 22.48 -14.55
C VAL A 206 -3.45 22.91 -16.01
N HIS A 207 -3.79 24.17 -16.30
CA HIS A 207 -3.74 24.76 -17.65
C HIS A 207 -2.56 25.71 -17.78
N SER A 208 -1.95 25.81 -18.97
CA SER A 208 -0.77 26.66 -19.12
C SER A 208 -1.11 28.15 -19.07
N THR A 209 -0.39 28.92 -18.25
CA THR A 209 -0.45 30.39 -18.25
C THR A 209 0.41 30.98 -19.37
N THR A 210 1.33 30.19 -19.93
CA THR A 210 2.16 30.54 -21.08
C THR A 210 1.28 30.73 -22.32
N SER A 211 0.74 31.95 -22.44
CA SER A 211 0.31 32.54 -23.71
C SER A 211 1.48 32.55 -24.67
N GLY A 212 1.66 31.44 -25.38
CA GLY A 212 2.77 31.24 -26.30
C GLY A 212 2.87 32.42 -27.24
N THR A 213 4.01 33.13 -27.18
CA THR A 213 4.39 34.18 -28.14
C THR A 213 4.83 33.58 -29.48
N GLY A 214 4.30 32.40 -29.81
CA GLY A 214 4.11 31.91 -31.16
C GLY A 214 3.21 32.87 -31.93
N VAL A 215 3.82 33.96 -32.41
CA VAL A 215 3.46 34.54 -33.69
C VAL A 215 3.33 33.36 -34.66
N CYS A 216 2.11 33.06 -35.09
CA CYS A 216 1.89 31.97 -36.02
C CYS A 216 2.73 32.23 -37.26
N GLY A 217 3.75 31.40 -37.49
CA GLY A 217 4.83 31.61 -38.46
C GLY A 217 4.42 31.47 -39.92
N LEU A 218 3.14 31.71 -40.23
CA LEU A 218 2.59 31.65 -41.58
C LEU A 218 2.79 32.99 -42.28
N ALA A 219 3.13 32.92 -43.56
CA ALA A 219 3.63 34.08 -44.30
C ALA A 219 2.55 35.17 -44.53
N ARG A 220 3.01 36.41 -44.72
CA ARG A 220 2.18 37.54 -45.13
C ARG A 220 1.32 37.17 -46.35
N GLY A 221 -0.01 37.20 -46.19
CA GLY A 221 -0.97 36.87 -47.27
C GLY A 221 -2.14 35.97 -46.86
N TYR A 222 -2.22 35.57 -45.59
CA TYR A 222 -3.38 34.86 -45.02
C TYR A 222 -3.97 35.72 -43.91
N GLY A 223 -5.19 36.23 -44.10
CA GLY A 223 -5.83 37.24 -43.26
C GLY A 223 -6.37 36.73 -41.92
N VAL A 224 -5.49 36.23 -41.05
CA VAL A 224 -5.82 35.86 -39.66
C VAL A 224 -5.50 37.06 -38.76
N ASP A 225 -6.49 37.91 -38.52
CA ASP A 225 -6.31 39.22 -37.85
C ASP A 225 -6.60 39.16 -36.33
N THR A 226 -7.12 38.04 -35.81
CA THR A 226 -7.41 37.90 -34.38
C THR A 226 -6.96 36.55 -33.79
N ARG A 227 -6.77 36.53 -32.48
CA ARG A 227 -6.38 35.33 -31.72
C ARG A 227 -7.52 34.31 -31.57
N GLN A 228 -8.77 34.71 -31.82
CA GLN A 228 -9.95 33.87 -31.65
C GLN A 228 -10.05 32.77 -32.72
N ASP A 229 -9.54 33.03 -33.93
CA ASP A 229 -9.50 32.06 -35.03
C ASP A 229 -8.59 30.85 -34.72
N CYS A 230 -7.59 31.01 -33.84
CA CYS A 230 -6.66 29.94 -33.49
C CYS A 230 -7.31 28.85 -32.62
N ASP A 231 -8.07 29.24 -31.60
CA ASP A 231 -8.65 28.28 -30.64
C ASP A 231 -9.72 27.39 -31.32
N GLU A 232 -10.44 27.91 -32.32
CA GLU A 232 -11.35 27.11 -33.16
C GLU A 232 -10.61 26.10 -34.05
N ILE A 233 -9.39 26.39 -34.51
CA ILE A 233 -8.56 25.45 -35.30
C ILE A 233 -7.94 24.35 -34.43
N PHE A 234 -7.60 24.64 -33.17
CA PHE A 234 -6.96 23.67 -32.27
C PHE A 234 -7.95 22.79 -31.49
N ASN A 235 -9.15 23.27 -31.17
CA ASN A 235 -10.21 22.47 -30.50
C ASN A 235 -11.35 22.03 -31.42
N GLY A 236 -11.43 22.55 -32.65
CA GLY A 236 -12.47 22.19 -33.62
C GLY A 236 -12.11 21.00 -34.52
N ALA A 237 -13.14 20.34 -35.06
CA ALA A 237 -12.97 19.27 -36.05
C ALA A 237 -12.66 19.79 -37.48
N ASP A 238 -12.82 21.10 -37.74
CA ASP A 238 -12.55 21.70 -39.05
C ASP A 238 -11.12 22.27 -39.13
N ARG A 239 -10.15 21.41 -39.50
CA ARG A 239 -8.76 21.81 -39.74
C ARG A 239 -8.57 22.56 -41.06
N SER A 240 -9.38 23.58 -41.36
CA SER A 240 -9.25 24.38 -42.59
C SER A 240 -9.21 25.89 -42.39
N VAL A 241 -8.28 26.53 -43.09
CA VAL A 241 -8.11 27.99 -43.14
C VAL A 241 -8.77 28.51 -44.41
N THR A 242 -9.54 29.59 -44.31
CA THR A 242 -10.16 30.26 -45.47
C THR A 242 -9.29 31.42 -45.92
N LYS A 243 -8.95 31.49 -47.21
CA LYS A 243 -8.18 32.60 -47.80
C LYS A 243 -9.05 33.83 -48.10
N GLU A 244 -8.41 34.95 -48.40
CA GLU A 244 -9.05 36.19 -48.87
C GLU A 244 -9.87 36.01 -50.17
N ASP A 245 -9.58 34.99 -50.98
CA ASP A 245 -10.35 34.62 -52.18
C ASP A 245 -11.58 33.73 -51.90
N GLY A 246 -11.82 33.37 -50.62
CA GLY A 246 -12.90 32.49 -50.18
C GLY A 246 -12.61 30.99 -50.32
N THR A 247 -11.43 30.57 -50.76
CA THR A 247 -11.05 29.15 -50.81
C THR A 247 -10.61 28.63 -49.44
N LYS A 248 -11.14 27.47 -49.03
CA LYS A 248 -10.64 26.71 -47.87
C LYS A 248 -9.44 25.85 -48.26
N GLU A 249 -8.39 25.84 -47.45
CA GLU A 249 -7.30 24.87 -47.51
C GLU A 249 -7.16 24.14 -46.17
N PHE A 250 -6.94 22.82 -46.23
CA PHE A 250 -6.79 21.99 -45.03
C PHE A 250 -5.33 21.99 -44.55
N MET A 251 -5.17 22.04 -43.23
CA MET A 251 -3.88 22.10 -42.53
C MET A 251 -3.69 20.87 -41.64
N GLU A 252 -2.44 20.43 -41.51
CA GLU A 252 -2.04 19.33 -40.65
C GLU A 252 -1.02 19.82 -39.62
N VAL A 253 -1.12 19.29 -38.39
CA VAL A 253 -0.14 19.54 -37.33
C VAL A 253 0.79 18.34 -37.28
N ASN A 254 2.06 18.54 -37.65
CA ASN A 254 3.12 17.57 -37.41
C ASN A 254 3.91 18.02 -36.17
N GLY A 255 4.21 17.07 -35.28
CA GLY A 255 4.46 17.32 -33.85
C GLY A 255 5.67 18.18 -33.46
N GLU A 256 6.50 18.63 -34.40
CA GLU A 256 7.70 19.44 -34.15
C GLU A 256 7.74 20.75 -34.96
N ASP A 257 7.01 20.85 -36.09
CA ASP A 257 7.10 21.97 -37.07
C ASP A 257 5.79 22.80 -37.21
N GLY A 258 4.78 22.52 -36.38
CA GLY A 258 3.51 23.28 -36.34
C GLY A 258 2.57 23.01 -37.52
N LEU A 259 1.74 24.01 -37.85
CA LEU A 259 0.72 23.92 -38.91
C LEU A 259 1.35 23.97 -40.31
N GLN A 260 1.35 22.83 -40.98
CA GLN A 260 1.76 22.69 -42.38
C GLN A 260 0.55 22.49 -43.29
N LYS A 261 0.68 22.81 -44.57
CA LYS A 261 -0.38 22.57 -45.57
C LYS A 261 -0.52 21.06 -45.82
N SER A 262 -1.75 20.54 -45.74
CA SER A 262 -2.03 19.13 -46.03
C SER A 262 -1.55 18.75 -47.45
N ALA A 263 -0.87 17.61 -47.56
CA ALA A 263 -0.29 17.14 -48.81
C ALA A 263 -1.24 16.30 -49.68
N ASP A 264 -2.38 15.81 -49.15
CA ASP A 264 -3.31 14.94 -49.89
C ASP A 264 -4.23 15.74 -50.83
N GLN A 265 -3.66 16.22 -51.95
CA GLN A 265 -4.44 16.80 -53.06
C GLN A 265 -5.28 15.74 -53.77
N GLY A 266 -6.43 15.35 -53.19
CA GLY A 266 -7.36 14.48 -53.90
C GLY A 266 -8.70 14.09 -53.27
N LYS A 267 -8.90 14.25 -51.95
CA LYS A 267 -10.05 13.63 -51.26
C LYS A 267 -10.99 14.61 -50.55
N SER A 268 -11.87 15.25 -51.32
CA SER A 268 -13.07 15.88 -50.78
C SER A 268 -14.09 14.83 -50.32
N ASN A 269 -13.91 14.29 -49.11
CA ASN A 269 -14.94 13.70 -48.25
C ASN A 269 -14.29 13.13 -46.97
N TYR A 270 -14.26 13.91 -45.89
CA TYR A 270 -14.13 13.38 -44.53
C TYR A 270 -15.46 13.62 -43.82
N ASN A 271 -16.08 12.55 -43.32
CA ASN A 271 -17.44 12.62 -42.77
C ASN A 271 -17.44 13.09 -41.32
N SER A 272 -18.49 13.81 -40.91
CA SER A 272 -18.60 14.48 -39.61
C SER A 272 -19.08 13.56 -38.48
N ASP A 273 -18.52 12.35 -38.36
CA ASP A 273 -18.88 11.37 -37.35
C ASP A 273 -17.63 10.90 -36.57
N PHE A 274 -17.43 11.50 -35.39
CA PHE A 274 -16.65 10.91 -34.30
C PHE A 274 -17.27 11.31 -32.95
N SER A 275 -18.47 10.78 -32.70
CA SER A 275 -18.99 10.63 -31.34
C SER A 275 -18.23 9.51 -30.61
N SER A 276 -18.39 9.48 -29.28
CA SER A 276 -17.77 8.51 -28.38
C SER A 276 -18.03 7.04 -28.75
N GLU A 277 -16.99 6.20 -28.79
CA GLU A 277 -16.78 5.08 -27.83
C GLU A 277 -15.52 4.23 -28.14
N SER A 278 -15.10 3.42 -27.16
CA SER A 278 -14.18 2.26 -27.27
C SER A 278 -12.80 2.42 -27.94
N ASN A 279 -11.83 2.86 -27.13
CA ASN A 279 -10.55 2.20 -26.83
C ASN A 279 -10.09 0.94 -27.64
N GLU A 280 -8.76 0.92 -27.88
CA GLU A 280 -7.85 -0.26 -28.01
C GLU A 280 -7.77 -1.11 -29.30
N ARG A 281 -6.50 -1.28 -29.73
CA ARG A 281 -5.87 -2.37 -30.52
C ARG A 281 -5.87 -2.35 -32.07
N ARG A 282 -4.64 -2.11 -32.56
CA ARG A 282 -3.83 -2.97 -33.46
C ARG A 282 -4.01 -2.85 -34.99
N GLU A 283 -2.92 -2.36 -35.59
CA GLU A 283 -2.27 -2.86 -36.82
C GLU A 283 -2.21 -4.42 -36.80
N ASP A 284 -2.32 -5.16 -37.91
CA ASP A 284 -1.84 -4.90 -39.27
C ASP A 284 -2.79 -5.43 -40.36
N VAL A 285 -2.65 -4.91 -41.59
CA VAL A 285 -3.17 -5.54 -42.81
C VAL A 285 -2.02 -5.98 -43.70
N ILE A 286 -1.85 -7.30 -43.87
CA ILE A 286 -1.08 -7.91 -44.96
C ILE A 286 -1.98 -8.93 -45.65
N GLU A 287 -2.32 -8.67 -46.90
CA GLU A 287 -3.07 -9.64 -47.72
C GLU A 287 -2.17 -10.81 -48.14
N SER A 288 -2.62 -12.05 -47.89
CA SER A 288 -2.17 -13.21 -48.66
C SER A 288 -3.28 -14.26 -48.77
N SER A 289 -4.09 -14.14 -49.83
CA SER A 289 -5.13 -15.11 -50.18
C SER A 289 -4.52 -16.34 -50.87
N THR A 290 -4.09 -17.32 -50.07
CA THR A 290 -3.69 -18.65 -50.56
C THR A 290 -4.90 -19.57 -50.72
N ASP A 291 -5.59 -19.47 -51.86
CA ASP A 291 -6.49 -20.55 -52.30
C ASP A 291 -5.66 -21.74 -52.79
N THR A 292 -6.02 -22.94 -52.37
CA THR A 292 -5.41 -24.20 -52.82
C THR A 292 -6.46 -25.30 -52.98
N SER A 293 -6.94 -25.50 -54.20
CA SER A 293 -7.63 -26.72 -54.61
C SER A 293 -7.05 -27.29 -55.91
N ASP A 294 -6.20 -28.30 -55.71
CA ASP A 294 -5.69 -29.33 -56.62
C ASP A 294 -6.40 -29.53 -57.99
N THR A 295 -5.66 -29.43 -59.10
CA THR A 295 -5.35 -30.57 -60.02
C THR A 295 -4.59 -30.16 -61.30
N THR A 296 -3.53 -30.93 -61.65
CA THR A 296 -2.96 -31.22 -63.02
C THR A 296 -2.83 -30.10 -64.08
N ASP A 297 -1.72 -29.87 -64.80
CA ASP A 297 -0.81 -30.83 -65.46
C ASP A 297 0.49 -30.14 -65.99
N GLY A 298 1.62 -30.88 -66.00
CA GLY A 298 2.56 -30.91 -67.14
C GLY A 298 3.63 -29.82 -67.37
N LYS A 299 4.90 -30.30 -67.45
CA LYS A 299 6.12 -29.70 -68.09
C LYS A 299 6.88 -28.65 -67.26
N GLN A 300 8.19 -28.82 -67.00
CA GLN A 300 9.38 -28.78 -67.90
C GLN A 300 9.68 -27.36 -68.42
N ASP A 301 10.92 -26.84 -68.40
CA ASP A 301 12.23 -27.48 -68.13
C ASP A 301 13.34 -26.47 -67.74
N THR A 302 14.55 -26.97 -67.39
CA THR A 302 15.88 -26.30 -67.46
C THR A 302 16.12 -24.96 -66.71
N SER A 303 16.98 -24.90 -65.67
CA SER A 303 18.45 -24.61 -65.68
C SER A 303 18.80 -23.10 -65.61
N SER A 304 19.96 -22.61 -65.14
CA SER A 304 21.25 -23.20 -64.72
C SER A 304 22.11 -22.23 -63.85
N GLU A 305 22.84 -22.79 -62.88
CA GLU A 305 24.24 -22.46 -62.45
C GLU A 305 24.73 -21.07 -61.96
N ALA A 306 25.79 -21.15 -61.12
CA ALA A 306 26.90 -20.20 -60.89
C ALA A 306 26.68 -18.90 -60.06
N ASP A 307 27.65 -18.43 -59.24
CA ASP A 307 28.70 -19.10 -58.44
C ASP A 307 29.41 -18.09 -57.49
N TRP A 308 29.95 -18.56 -56.34
CA TRP A 308 31.03 -17.93 -55.51
C TRP A 308 30.77 -16.52 -54.88
N ASN A 309 31.49 -16.00 -53.86
CA ASN A 309 32.35 -16.46 -52.74
C ASN A 309 32.79 -15.18 -51.95
N GLY A 310 33.11 -15.10 -50.64
CA GLY A 310 33.15 -16.03 -49.49
C GLY A 310 34.15 -15.54 -48.40
N GLY A 311 33.78 -15.62 -47.11
CA GLY A 311 34.50 -15.02 -45.95
C GLY A 311 33.65 -13.95 -45.22
N GLY A 312 33.71 -13.71 -43.90
CA GLY A 312 34.73 -14.05 -42.87
C GLY A 312 35.70 -12.86 -42.71
N TYR A 313 35.96 -12.23 -41.56
CA TYR A 313 35.81 -12.54 -40.12
C TYR A 313 35.31 -11.25 -39.40
N GLY A 314 34.97 -11.16 -38.09
CA GLY A 314 35.02 -12.11 -36.97
C GLY A 314 35.92 -11.62 -35.83
N PHE A 315 35.32 -11.04 -34.78
CA PHE A 315 35.80 -10.94 -33.38
C PHE A 315 34.61 -10.65 -32.45
#